data_AF-A0A7R9PSR8-F1
#
_entry.id   AF-A0A7R9PSR8-F1
#
_cell.length_a   1.000
_cell.length_b   1.000
_cell.length_c   1.000
_cell.angle_alpha   90.00
_cell.angle_beta   90.00
_cell.angle_gamma   90.00
#
_symmetry.space_group_name_H-M   'P 1'
#
loop_
_entity.id
_entity.type
_entity.pdbx_description
1 polymer ?
#
loop_
_entity_poly.entity_id
_entity_poly.type
_entity_poly.pdbx_seq_one_letter_code
_entity_poly.pdbx_strand_id
1 'polypeptide(L)'
;MGKIPWYQLGIEPGTFRKSWHGSYEAQPWSISSPKTTFKPGGRNARRIAVLNKVFMRHITDIMATGEDSKDIVGRGIEVSRVNNTKY
;
A
#
# COMPACT_ATOMS: atom_id res chain seq x y z
N MET A 1 -24.54 54.88 -11.41
CA MET A 1 -24.35 53.45 -11.09
C MET A 1 -22.97 53.31 -10.43
N GLY A 2 -22.92 53.28 -9.10
CA GLY A 2 -21.65 53.30 -8.34
C GLY A 2 -21.02 51.91 -8.23
N LYS A 3 -19.70 51.81 -8.44
CA LYS A 3 -18.94 50.58 -8.22
C LYS A 3 -18.84 50.33 -6.71
N ILE A 4 -19.32 49.18 -6.24
CA ILE A 4 -19.22 48.79 -4.83
C ILE A 4 -17.76 48.43 -4.54
N PRO A 5 -17.13 49.02 -3.51
CA PRO A 5 -15.75 48.70 -3.17
C PRO A 5 -15.60 47.30 -2.57
N TRP A 6 -14.47 46.66 -2.87
CA TRP A 6 -14.18 45.26 -2.56
C TRP A 6 -14.21 44.89 -1.06
N TYR A 7 -14.07 45.87 -0.16
CA TYR A 7 -14.13 45.67 1.30
C TYR A 7 -15.56 45.40 1.82
N GLN A 8 -16.60 45.63 1.02
CA GLN A 8 -17.99 45.43 1.44
C GLN A 8 -18.55 44.03 1.12
N LEU A 9 -17.75 43.14 0.51
CA LEU A 9 -18.15 41.78 0.10
C LEU A 9 -17.69 40.66 1.04
N GLY A 10 -17.06 40.98 2.19
CA GLY A 10 -16.63 39.98 3.16
C GLY A 10 -15.55 39.00 2.66
N ILE A 11 -14.78 39.37 1.63
CA ILE A 11 -13.70 38.54 1.07
C ILE A 11 -12.37 38.97 1.71
N GLU A 12 -11.82 38.13 2.60
CA GLU A 12 -10.51 38.38 3.21
C GLU A 12 -9.36 38.17 2.20
N PRO A 13 -8.35 39.06 2.15
CA PRO A 13 -7.24 38.97 1.21
C PRO A 13 -6.16 37.99 1.73
N GLY A 14 -6.51 36.71 1.86
CA GLY A 14 -5.61 35.70 2.42
C GLY A 14 -5.54 34.37 1.66
N THR A 15 -6.47 34.08 0.75
CA THR A 15 -6.58 32.72 0.17
C THR A 15 -6.68 32.74 -1.36
N PHE A 16 -5.71 33.34 -2.04
CA PHE A 16 -5.52 33.06 -3.47
C PHE A 16 -4.36 32.07 -3.68
N ARG A 17 -4.61 30.79 -3.38
CA ARG A 17 -3.77 29.70 -3.90
C ARG A 17 -4.14 29.48 -5.36
N LYS A 18 -3.24 29.84 -6.26
CA LYS A 18 -3.33 29.55 -7.70
C LYS A 18 -3.47 28.03 -7.91
N SER A 19 -4.67 27.60 -8.29
CA SER A 19 -4.96 26.26 -8.79
C SER A 19 -4.63 26.21 -10.28
N TRP A 20 -3.75 25.30 -10.70
CA TRP A 20 -3.31 25.12 -12.09
C TRP A 20 -4.27 24.28 -12.96
N HIS A 21 -5.45 23.94 -12.47
CA HIS A 21 -6.44 23.18 -13.24
C HIS A 21 -7.74 23.98 -13.36
N GLY A 22 -8.05 24.38 -14.59
CA GLY A 22 -9.29 25.05 -14.95
C GLY A 22 -10.49 24.18 -14.61
N SER A 23 -11.50 24.80 -14.01
CA SER A 23 -12.80 24.20 -13.77
C SER A 23 -13.42 23.79 -15.11
N TYR A 24 -13.39 22.49 -15.41
CA TYR A 24 -14.40 21.88 -16.25
C TYR A 24 -15.22 20.96 -15.35
N GLU A 25 -16.48 21.37 -15.16
CA GLU A 25 -17.67 20.53 -15.00
C GLU A 25 -17.40 19.05 -14.71
N ALA A 26 -17.64 18.65 -13.46
CA ALA A 26 -17.46 17.28 -12.99
C ALA A 26 -18.33 16.30 -13.81
N GLN A 27 -17.68 15.41 -14.56
CA GLN A 27 -18.32 14.32 -15.28
C GLN A 27 -18.71 13.18 -14.30
N PRO A 28 -19.95 12.66 -14.34
CA PRO A 28 -20.50 11.75 -13.33
C PRO A 28 -19.92 10.33 -13.30
N TRP A 29 -18.98 9.99 -14.19
CA TRP A 29 -18.36 8.66 -14.25
C TRP A 29 -16.95 8.60 -13.63
N SER A 30 -16.48 9.68 -13.00
CA SER A 30 -15.21 9.64 -12.28
C SER A 30 -15.37 8.90 -10.96
N ILE A 31 -15.36 7.56 -11.03
CA ILE A 31 -15.09 6.69 -9.89
C ILE A 31 -13.71 7.11 -9.39
N SER A 32 -13.69 7.94 -8.35
CA SER A 32 -12.47 8.31 -7.66
C SER A 32 -11.91 7.03 -7.07
N SER A 33 -10.96 6.42 -7.76
CA SER A 33 -10.15 5.34 -7.21
C SER A 33 -9.65 5.83 -5.84
N PRO A 34 -9.93 5.10 -4.74
CA PRO A 34 -9.50 5.55 -3.44
C PRO A 34 -7.99 5.70 -3.51
N LYS A 35 -7.51 6.93 -3.32
CA LYS A 35 -6.09 7.23 -3.22
C LYS A 35 -5.56 6.40 -2.07
N THR A 36 -4.98 5.24 -2.38
CA THR A 36 -4.27 4.43 -1.39
C THR A 36 -3.09 5.30 -0.97
N THR A 37 -3.21 5.96 0.18
CA THR A 37 -2.08 6.63 0.82
C THR A 37 -1.03 5.55 1.06
N PHE A 38 -0.04 5.50 0.18
CA PHE A 38 1.03 4.51 0.21
C PHE A 38 1.88 4.85 1.44
N LYS A 39 1.52 4.28 2.60
CA LYS A 39 2.33 4.42 3.80
C LYS A 39 3.71 3.82 3.49
N PRO A 40 4.82 4.52 3.73
CA PRO A 40 6.17 4.07 3.36
C PRO A 40 6.58 2.73 4.01
N GLY A 41 5.84 2.22 5.00
CA GLY A 41 6.03 0.88 5.58
C GLY A 41 5.40 -0.29 4.81
N GLY A 42 4.45 -0.06 3.90
CA GLY A 42 3.67 -1.13 3.27
C GLY A 42 4.43 -1.96 2.22
N ARG A 43 5.40 -1.35 1.51
CA ARG A 43 6.18 -2.04 0.47
C ARG A 43 7.11 -3.09 1.06
N ASN A 44 7.71 -2.81 2.22
CA ASN A 44 8.58 -3.75 2.91
C ASN A 44 7.79 -4.89 3.54
N ALA A 45 6.64 -4.60 4.17
CA ALA A 45 5.75 -5.64 4.70
C ALA A 45 5.28 -6.60 3.59
N ARG A 46 4.90 -6.08 2.42
CA ARG A 46 4.53 -6.91 1.26
C ARG A 46 5.68 -7.77 0.76
N ARG A 47 6.90 -7.21 0.67
CA ARG A 47 8.10 -7.95 0.27
C ARG A 47 8.41 -9.10 1.24
N ILE A 48 8.36 -8.82 2.54
CA ILE A 48 8.57 -9.82 3.60
C ILE A 48 7.51 -10.92 3.51
N ALA A 49 6.24 -10.57 3.32
CA ALA A 49 5.17 -11.57 3.18
C ALA A 49 5.37 -12.50 1.97
N VAL A 50 5.78 -11.94 0.82
CA VAL A 50 6.10 -12.74 -0.37
C VAL A 50 7.31 -13.62 -0.12
N LEU A 51 8.39 -13.08 0.47
CA LEU A 51 9.58 -13.84 0.82
C LEU A 51 9.25 -14.99 1.77
N ASN A 52 8.50 -14.72 2.84
CA ASN A 52 8.05 -15.74 3.77
C ASN A 52 7.28 -16.84 3.05
N LYS A 53 6.39 -16.50 2.11
CA LYS A 53 5.67 -17.50 1.32
C LYS A 53 6.60 -18.35 0.44
N VAL A 54 7.58 -17.73 -0.20
CA VAL A 54 8.58 -18.43 -1.01
C VAL A 54 9.43 -19.37 -0.14
N PHE A 55 9.91 -18.89 1.00
CA PHE A 55 10.67 -19.70 1.95
C PHE A 55 9.87 -20.88 2.47
N MET A 56 8.63 -20.65 2.91
CA MET A 56 7.76 -21.72 3.38
C MET A 56 7.65 -22.83 2.33
N ARG A 57 7.34 -22.48 1.08
CA ARG A 57 7.24 -23.47 -0.01
C ARG A 57 8.55 -24.24 -0.19
N HIS A 58 9.69 -23.54 -0.21
CA HIS A 58 10.97 -24.18 -0.48
C HIS A 58 11.44 -25.07 0.67
N ILE A 59 11.22 -24.64 1.92
CA ILE A 59 11.51 -25.46 3.10
C ILE A 59 10.64 -26.71 3.08
N THR A 60 9.33 -26.58 2.80
CA THR A 60 8.43 -27.74 2.70
C THR A 60 8.86 -28.71 1.59
N ASP A 61 9.33 -28.19 0.45
CA ASP A 61 9.82 -29.01 -0.65
C ASP A 61 11.06 -29.82 -0.24
N ILE A 62 12.01 -29.18 0.46
CA ILE A 62 13.19 -29.85 1.02
C ILE A 62 12.79 -30.87 2.08
N MET A 63 11.83 -30.56 2.96
CA MET A 63 11.33 -31.52 3.95
C MET A 63 10.67 -32.75 3.31
N ALA A 64 10.04 -32.58 2.15
CA ALA A 64 9.35 -33.66 1.45
C ALA A 64 10.26 -34.49 0.55
N THR A 65 11.29 -33.89 -0.06
CA THR A 65 12.09 -34.51 -1.13
C THR A 65 13.60 -34.45 -0.93
N GLY A 66 14.07 -33.68 0.05
CA GLY A 66 15.50 -33.54 0.35
C GLY A 66 16.13 -34.81 0.91
N GLU A 67 17.44 -34.75 1.12
CA GLU A 67 18.26 -35.87 1.61
C GLU A 67 17.72 -36.47 2.91
N ASP A 68 17.32 -35.60 3.85
CA ASP A 68 16.79 -35.99 5.17
C ASP A 68 15.26 -36.21 5.20
N SER A 69 14.59 -36.15 4.04
CA SER A 69 13.11 -36.27 3.97
C SER A 69 12.58 -37.56 4.61
N LYS A 70 13.32 -38.67 4.50
CA LYS A 70 12.96 -39.97 5.07
C LYS A 70 12.74 -39.93 6.58
N ASP A 71 13.49 -39.07 7.28
CA ASP A 71 13.40 -38.94 8.72
C ASP A 71 12.32 -37.95 9.14
N ILE A 72 11.78 -37.15 8.23
CA ILE A 72 10.78 -36.12 8.52
C ILE A 72 9.38 -36.57 8.09
N VAL A 73 9.26 -37.17 6.90
CA VAL A 73 8.01 -37.60 6.31
C VAL A 73 7.34 -38.66 7.20
N GLY A 74 6.03 -38.53 7.39
CA GLY A 74 5.23 -39.43 8.24
C GLY A 74 5.21 -39.07 9.72
N ARG A 75 6.04 -38.10 10.17
CA ARG A 75 6.03 -37.62 11.57
C ARG A 75 5.01 -36.50 11.85
N GLY A 76 4.30 -36.03 10.83
CA GLY A 76 3.32 -34.95 10.96
C GLY A 76 3.93 -33.56 11.25
N ILE A 77 5.20 -33.35 10.88
CA ILE A 77 5.90 -32.08 11.08
C ILE A 77 5.56 -31.11 9.94
N GLU A 78 5.19 -29.87 10.28
CA GLU A 78 4.92 -28.81 9.33
C GLU A 78 5.62 -27.50 9.70
N VAL A 79 5.92 -26.67 8.70
CA VAL A 79 6.41 -25.31 8.93
C VAL A 79 5.20 -24.38 8.97
N SER A 80 5.02 -23.70 10.10
CA SER A 80 3.88 -22.79 10.31
C SER A 80 4.24 -21.31 10.14
N ARG A 81 5.49 -20.91 10.39
CA ARG A 81 5.96 -19.51 10.27
C ARG A 81 7.43 -19.43 9.91
N VAL A 82 7.79 -18.38 9.19
CA VAL A 82 9.19 -17.99 8.91
C VAL A 82 9.37 -16.53 9.32
N ASN A 83 10.43 -16.26 10.08
CA ASN A 83 10.81 -14.92 10.52
C ASN A 83 12.24 -14.62 10.09
N ASN A 84 12.44 -13.45 9.48
CA ASN A 84 13.75 -12.99 9.03
C ASN A 84 14.23 -11.87 9.96
N THR A 85 15.36 -12.07 10.62
CA THR A 85 16.00 -11.04 11.44
C THR A 85 16.75 -10.04 10.54
N LYS A 86 16.70 -8.75 10.86
CA LYS A 86 17.59 -7.77 10.24
C LYS A 86 18.97 -7.91 10.87
N TYR A 87 19.99 -8.18 10.05
CA TYR A 87 21.39 -8.12 10.43
C TYR A 87 21.85 -6.68 10.64
#